data_AF-A0A7J9DMZ7-F1
#
_entry.id   AF-A0A7J9DMZ7-F1
#
_cell.length_a   1.000
_cell.length_b   1.000
_cell.length_c   1.000
_cell.angle_alpha   90.00
_cell.angle_beta   90.00
_cell.angle_gamma   90.00
#
_symmetry.space_group_name_H-M   'P 1'
#
loop_
_entity.id
_entity.type
_entity.pdbx_description
1 polymer ?
#
loop_
_entity_poly.entity_id
_entity_poly.type
_entity_poly.pdbx_seq_one_letter_code
_entity_poly.pdbx_strand_id
1 'polypeptide(L)'
;MAASVGNYDYIFDWEFQTDGLINVKVGLSGMLMVKGSPYHQAPNQDAMSGPLISENLIGVVHDHFVTFHLDMDIDGANNSFVNVNLVKERSLPGESPRKSYLKAKRKIAKTEKDAQIKLKLYDPSEFHMINPSKRSRLGNPTGYKIVPGGTAASLLDHDDPPQLRSAFTNNQIWVTPYNKSEQWAGGLLTYQSRGDDTLAVWSERDRSIENKDIVLWYTLGFHHIPCQEDFPVMPIVTSGFELKPVNFFESNPILRAAPAFEKDLP
;
A
#
# COMPACT_ATOMS: atom_id res chain seq x y z
N MET A 1 -14.05 11.24 -0.63
CA MET A 1 -14.46 11.53 0.78
C MET A 1 -13.38 12.41 1.40
N ALA A 2 -13.72 13.38 2.25
CA ALA A 2 -12.73 14.09 3.06
C ALA A 2 -13.03 13.87 4.55
N ALA A 3 -12.00 13.68 5.36
CA ALA A 3 -12.07 13.52 6.80
C ALA A 3 -11.05 14.43 7.48
N SER A 4 -11.52 15.28 8.40
CA SER A 4 -10.66 16.18 9.17
C SER A 4 -10.54 15.68 10.60
N VAL A 5 -9.31 15.51 11.08
CA VAL A 5 -9.02 15.08 12.46
C VAL A 5 -8.08 16.08 13.09
N GLY A 6 -8.63 16.96 13.93
CA GLY A 6 -7.88 18.04 14.54
C GLY A 6 -7.31 18.99 13.48
N ASN A 7 -5.99 19.01 13.33
CA ASN A 7 -5.29 19.87 12.38
C ASN A 7 -5.10 19.26 10.98
N TYR A 8 -5.37 17.96 10.79
CA TYR A 8 -5.11 17.28 9.51
C TYR A 8 -6.38 17.04 8.70
N ASP A 9 -6.27 17.24 7.39
CA ASP A 9 -7.31 16.93 6.40
C ASP A 9 -6.84 15.78 5.50
N TYR A 10 -7.60 14.69 5.48
CA TYR A 10 -7.36 13.51 4.65
C TYR A 10 -8.43 13.38 3.57
N ILE A 11 -8.02 13.29 2.31
CA ILE A 11 -8.90 13.12 1.15
C ILE A 11 -8.71 11.70 0.62
N PHE A 12 -9.79 10.92 0.58
CA PHE A 12 -9.80 9.54 0.07
C PHE A 12 -10.64 9.47 -1.20
N ASP A 13 -9.99 9.16 -2.33
CA ASP A 13 -10.65 9.03 -3.62
C ASP A 13 -10.54 7.59 -4.14
N TRP A 14 -11.66 7.07 -4.61
CA TRP A 14 -11.77 5.80 -5.33
C TRP A 14 -12.25 6.10 -6.74
N GLU A 15 -11.37 5.92 -7.71
CA GLU A 15 -11.61 6.22 -9.12
C GLU A 15 -11.76 4.89 -9.87
N PHE A 16 -12.93 4.66 -10.47
CA PHE A 16 -13.24 3.46 -11.24
C PHE A 16 -13.15 3.76 -12.72
N GLN A 17 -12.35 2.99 -13.45
CA GLN A 17 -12.13 3.19 -14.89
C GLN A 17 -12.77 2.07 -15.71
N THR A 18 -13.14 2.40 -16.95
CA THR A 18 -13.84 1.48 -17.87
C THR A 18 -12.98 0.30 -18.33
N ASP A 19 -11.66 0.40 -18.17
CA ASP A 19 -10.73 -0.71 -18.43
C ASP A 19 -10.60 -1.68 -17.24
N GLY A 20 -11.35 -1.43 -16.16
CA GLY A 20 -11.38 -2.23 -14.95
C GLY A 20 -10.34 -1.81 -13.90
N LEU A 21 -9.52 -0.78 -14.15
CA LEU A 21 -8.63 -0.21 -13.14
C LEU A 21 -9.44 0.47 -12.02
N ILE A 22 -9.06 0.23 -10.77
CA ILE A 22 -9.53 0.99 -9.62
C ILE A 22 -8.32 1.72 -9.05
N ASN A 23 -8.34 3.05 -9.11
CA ASN A 23 -7.25 3.90 -8.65
C ASN A 23 -7.65 4.53 -7.31
N VAL A 24 -6.86 4.25 -6.26
CA VAL A 24 -7.12 4.73 -4.90
C VAL A 24 -6.09 5.78 -4.55
N LYS A 25 -6.54 6.99 -4.22
CA LYS A 25 -5.69 8.13 -3.86
C LYS A 25 -5.99 8.59 -2.44
N VAL A 26 -4.92 8.93 -1.72
CA VAL A 26 -4.95 9.61 -0.43
C VAL A 26 -4.24 10.95 -0.59
N GLY A 27 -4.97 12.03 -0.35
CA GLY A 27 -4.43 13.39 -0.22
C GLY A 27 -4.32 13.79 1.24
N LEU A 28 -3.21 14.44 1.59
CA LEU A 28 -2.95 15.03 2.89
C LEU A 28 -2.90 16.55 2.73
N SER A 29 -3.61 17.28 3.59
CA SER A 29 -3.56 18.74 3.70
C SER A 29 -3.88 19.15 5.16
N GLY A 30 -4.24 20.41 5.38
CA GLY A 30 -4.55 20.95 6.70
C GLY A 30 -3.40 21.78 7.28
N MET A 31 -3.39 21.94 8.60
CA MET A 31 -2.38 22.70 9.32
C MET A 31 -1.33 21.76 9.94
N LEU A 32 -0.08 22.20 9.98
CA LEU A 32 0.98 21.44 10.63
C LEU A 32 0.78 21.33 12.15
N MET A 33 1.20 20.20 12.72
CA MET A 33 1.48 20.12 14.15
C MET A 33 2.81 20.83 14.43
N VAL A 34 2.75 21.93 15.17
CA VAL A 34 3.91 22.79 15.45
C VAL A 34 4.33 22.72 16.91
N LYS A 35 5.63 22.88 17.15
CA LYS A 35 6.22 23.07 18.48
C LYS A 35 6.75 24.50 18.60
N GLY A 36 6.30 25.21 19.62
CA GLY A 36 6.81 26.55 19.95
C GLY A 36 8.31 26.52 20.31
N SER A 37 9.04 27.55 19.91
CA SER A 37 10.48 27.69 20.13
C SER A 37 10.91 29.16 20.28
N PRO A 38 12.05 29.45 20.92
CA PRO A 38 12.56 30.83 21.03
C PRO A 38 13.31 31.31 19.78
N TYR A 39 13.42 30.48 18.73
CA TYR A 39 14.25 30.76 17.56
C TYR A 39 13.54 31.68 16.56
N HIS A 40 14.26 32.66 16.04
CA HIS A 40 13.81 33.56 14.97
C HIS A 40 14.53 33.29 13.64
N GLN A 41 15.63 32.53 13.70
CA GLN A 41 16.42 32.08 12.56
C GLN A 41 16.81 30.63 12.79
N ALA A 42 17.03 29.88 11.70
CA ALA A 42 17.38 28.47 11.79
C ALA A 42 18.67 28.29 12.62
N PRO A 43 18.61 27.59 13.78
CA PRO A 43 19.79 27.30 14.57
C PRO A 43 20.64 26.22 13.87
N ASN A 44 21.87 25.98 14.35
CA ASN A 44 22.69 24.87 13.85
C ASN A 44 21.92 23.53 13.97
N GLN A 45 21.92 22.77 12.87
CA GLN A 45 20.95 21.69 12.58
C GLN A 45 20.94 20.52 13.58
N ASP A 46 22.04 20.26 14.29
CA ASP A 46 22.20 19.05 15.12
C ASP A 46 21.31 19.02 16.38
N ALA A 47 20.70 20.15 16.78
CA ALA A 47 19.93 20.25 18.01
C ALA A 47 18.40 20.12 17.82
N MET A 48 17.91 19.99 16.58
CA MET A 48 16.50 20.17 16.27
C MET A 48 15.80 18.87 15.90
N SER A 49 14.63 18.62 16.49
CA SER A 49 13.75 17.49 16.13
C SER A 49 12.95 17.71 14.83
N GLY A 50 13.25 18.80 14.11
CA GLY A 50 12.57 19.22 12.89
C GLY A 50 12.95 20.64 12.46
N PRO A 51 12.58 21.07 11.25
CA PRO A 51 12.96 22.37 10.71
C PRO A 51 12.20 23.53 11.37
N LEU A 52 12.85 24.69 11.45
CA LEU A 52 12.19 25.97 11.76
C LEU A 52 11.42 26.43 10.53
N ILE A 53 10.08 26.43 10.60
CA ILE A 53 9.20 26.73 9.45
C ILE A 53 8.68 28.17 9.46
N SER A 54 8.69 28.81 10.63
CA SER A 54 8.35 30.22 10.83
C SER A 54 9.06 30.73 12.09
N GLU A 55 9.03 32.04 12.32
CA GLU A 55 9.50 32.60 13.59
C GLU A 55 8.81 31.89 14.75
N ASN A 56 9.62 31.42 15.70
CA ASN A 56 9.19 30.70 16.90
C ASN A 56 8.51 29.35 16.67
N LEU A 57 8.47 28.79 15.44
CA LEU A 57 7.73 27.56 15.13
C LEU A 57 8.60 26.47 14.48
N ILE A 58 8.68 25.32 15.14
CA ILE A 58 9.31 24.10 14.62
C ILE A 58 8.22 23.19 14.04
N GLY A 59 8.40 22.77 12.80
CA GLY A 59 7.61 21.68 12.21
C GLY A 59 8.10 20.34 12.76
N VAL A 60 7.24 19.60 13.46
CA VAL A 60 7.61 18.30 14.03
C VAL A 60 7.68 17.27 12.91
N VAL A 61 8.78 16.52 12.80
CA VAL A 61 8.88 15.40 11.84
C VAL A 61 7.96 14.26 12.29
N HIS A 62 7.16 13.74 11.37
CA HIS A 62 6.18 12.70 11.67
C HIS A 62 5.87 11.85 10.44
N ASP A 63 5.18 10.74 10.68
CA ASP A 63 4.71 9.84 9.64
C ASP A 63 3.18 9.84 9.56
N HIS A 64 2.66 9.55 8.38
CA HIS A 64 1.26 9.19 8.17
C HIS A 64 1.18 7.78 7.62
N PHE A 65 0.44 6.88 8.30
CA PHE A 65 0.17 5.54 7.79
C PHE A 65 -1.33 5.30 7.70
N VAL A 66 -1.78 4.80 6.55
CA VAL A 66 -3.18 4.48 6.24
C VAL A 66 -3.24 3.02 5.77
N THR A 67 -4.00 2.19 6.47
CA THR A 67 -4.17 0.77 6.10
C THR A 67 -5.57 0.53 5.52
N PHE A 68 -5.61 -0.11 4.35
CA PHE A 68 -6.80 -0.47 3.61
C PHE A 68 -7.14 -1.94 3.84
N HIS A 69 -8.41 -2.24 4.13
CA HIS A 69 -8.97 -3.59 4.16
C HIS A 69 -9.61 -3.89 2.80
N LEU A 70 -9.00 -4.80 2.02
CA LEU A 70 -9.40 -5.14 0.66
C LEU A 70 -9.87 -6.61 0.61
N ASP A 71 -11.16 -6.79 0.81
CA ASP A 71 -11.85 -8.08 0.69
C ASP A 71 -12.20 -8.31 -0.79
N MET A 72 -11.30 -9.00 -1.51
CA MET A 72 -11.34 -9.07 -2.97
C MET A 72 -11.75 -10.46 -3.42
N ASP A 73 -13.06 -10.68 -3.60
CA ASP A 73 -13.66 -11.91 -4.13
C ASP A 73 -13.53 -12.01 -5.66
N ILE A 74 -12.32 -12.25 -6.17
CA ILE A 74 -12.03 -12.34 -7.61
C ILE A 74 -12.77 -13.55 -8.21
N ASP A 75 -13.79 -13.31 -9.03
CA ASP A 75 -14.68 -14.34 -9.59
C ASP A 75 -15.20 -15.35 -8.54
N GLY A 76 -15.43 -14.87 -7.32
CA GLY A 76 -15.84 -15.65 -6.15
C GLY A 76 -14.75 -15.76 -5.07
N ALA A 77 -15.15 -16.19 -3.87
CA ALA A 77 -14.34 -16.07 -2.67
C ALA A 77 -13.09 -16.98 -2.59
N ASN A 78 -13.04 -18.10 -3.30
CA ASN A 78 -11.86 -18.99 -3.20
C ASN A 78 -10.70 -18.43 -4.03
N ASN A 79 -9.81 -17.67 -3.39
CA ASN A 79 -8.70 -16.98 -4.02
C ASN A 79 -7.35 -17.38 -3.42
N SER A 80 -6.28 -17.02 -4.11
CA SER A 80 -4.90 -17.18 -3.65
C SER A 80 -4.11 -15.90 -3.88
N PHE A 81 -3.23 -15.57 -2.94
CA PHE A 81 -2.24 -14.53 -3.13
C PHE A 81 -0.97 -15.08 -3.79
N VAL A 82 -0.47 -14.37 -4.80
CA VAL A 82 0.74 -14.76 -5.55
C VAL A 82 1.73 -13.62 -5.56
N ASN A 83 2.92 -13.89 -5.02
CA ASN A 83 4.07 -13.03 -5.14
C ASN A 83 4.82 -13.39 -6.43
N VAL A 84 4.84 -12.47 -7.39
CA VAL A 84 5.49 -12.66 -8.70
C VAL A 84 6.83 -11.92 -8.68
N ASN A 85 7.89 -12.60 -8.27
CA ASN A 85 9.22 -12.01 -8.19
C ASN A 85 9.81 -11.80 -9.59
N LEU A 86 10.30 -10.60 -9.87
CA LEU A 86 11.06 -10.31 -11.08
C LEU A 86 12.54 -10.51 -10.77
N VAL A 87 13.13 -11.58 -11.32
CA VAL A 87 14.52 -11.95 -11.06
C VAL A 87 15.39 -11.80 -12.28
N LYS A 88 16.67 -11.53 -12.03
CA LYS A 88 17.73 -11.58 -13.03
C LYS A 88 18.23 -13.02 -13.15
N GLU A 89 18.08 -13.62 -14.33
CA GLU A 89 18.62 -14.95 -14.63
C GLU A 89 19.83 -14.80 -15.55
N ARG A 90 20.92 -15.51 -15.23
CA ARG A 90 22.11 -15.53 -16.08
C ARG A 90 21.87 -16.47 -17.25
N SER A 91 22.29 -16.04 -18.44
CA SER A 91 22.31 -16.92 -19.61
C SER A 91 23.35 -18.02 -19.42
N LEU A 92 23.08 -19.23 -19.90
CA LEU A 92 24.10 -20.27 -19.92
C LEU A 92 25.16 -19.97 -20.99
N PRO A 93 26.40 -20.45 -20.82
CA PRO A 93 27.44 -20.30 -21.84
C PRO A 93 26.98 -20.84 -23.20
N GLY A 94 27.06 -20.01 -24.25
CA GLY A 94 26.73 -20.39 -25.62
C GLY A 94 25.27 -20.19 -26.05
N GLU A 95 24.33 -19.93 -25.13
CA GLU A 95 22.92 -19.70 -25.49
C GLU A 95 22.65 -18.29 -26.04
N SER A 96 23.40 -17.30 -25.57
CA SER A 96 23.19 -15.90 -25.95
C SER A 96 24.47 -15.07 -25.78
N PRO A 97 24.71 -14.07 -26.64
CA PRO A 97 25.74 -13.06 -26.38
C PRO A 97 25.42 -12.18 -25.16
N ARG A 98 24.16 -12.16 -24.70
CA ARG A 98 23.74 -11.46 -23.49
C ARG A 98 24.10 -12.27 -22.25
N LYS A 99 24.61 -11.60 -21.21
CA LYS A 99 24.97 -12.25 -19.92
C LYS A 99 23.76 -12.62 -19.06
N SER A 100 22.62 -11.95 -19.23
CA SER A 100 21.42 -12.17 -18.42
C SER A 100 20.15 -11.63 -19.06
N TYR A 101 19.01 -12.09 -18.55
CA TYR A 101 17.66 -11.66 -18.89
C TYR A 101 16.78 -11.58 -17.63
N LEU A 102 15.56 -11.04 -17.79
CA LEU A 102 14.57 -10.93 -16.73
C LEU A 102 13.60 -12.10 -16.79
N LYS A 103 13.21 -12.65 -15.63
CA LYS A 103 12.26 -13.74 -15.53
C LYS A 103 11.31 -13.53 -14.35
N ALA A 104 10.04 -13.81 -14.57
CA ALA A 104 9.05 -13.85 -13.50
C ALA A 104 9.05 -15.22 -12.82
N LYS A 105 9.19 -15.26 -11.49
CA LYS A 105 9.02 -16.44 -10.66
C LYS A 105 7.80 -16.25 -9.78
N ARG A 106 6.80 -17.11 -9.94
CA ARG A 106 5.54 -17.05 -9.19
C ARG A 106 5.63 -17.93 -7.95
N LYS A 107 5.36 -17.36 -6.78
CA LYS A 107 5.21 -18.07 -5.51
C LYS A 107 3.80 -17.84 -4.98
N ILE A 108 3.01 -18.91 -4.87
CA ILE A 108 1.72 -18.86 -4.18
C ILE A 108 2.00 -18.85 -2.68
N ALA A 109 1.43 -17.88 -1.96
CA ALA A 109 1.53 -17.83 -0.51
C ALA A 109 0.55 -18.86 0.08
N LYS A 110 1.07 -19.74 0.95
CA LYS A 110 0.27 -20.84 1.52
C LYS A 110 -0.35 -20.47 2.86
N THR A 111 0.38 -19.67 3.64
CA THR A 111 -0.02 -19.21 4.97
C THR A 111 0.14 -17.70 5.12
N GLU A 112 -0.40 -17.12 6.18
CA GLU A 112 -0.30 -15.68 6.48
C GLU A 112 1.16 -15.19 6.50
N LYS A 113 2.10 -15.99 7.05
CA LYS A 113 3.53 -15.63 7.09
C LYS A 113 4.18 -15.55 5.71
N ASP A 114 3.71 -16.32 4.72
CA ASP A 114 4.18 -16.21 3.33
C ASP A 114 3.74 -14.90 2.65
N ALA A 115 2.70 -14.24 3.17
CA ALA A 115 2.06 -13.07 2.58
C ALA A 115 2.30 -11.75 3.35
N GLN A 116 3.32 -11.73 4.21
CA GLN A 116 3.82 -10.50 4.84
C GLN A 116 4.90 -9.87 3.95
N ILE A 117 4.55 -8.80 3.24
CA ILE A 117 5.44 -8.21 2.22
C ILE A 117 5.97 -6.86 2.68
N LYS A 118 7.30 -6.77 2.70
CA LYS A 118 8.04 -5.50 2.70
C LYS A 118 8.44 -5.16 1.27
N LEU A 119 8.04 -4.00 0.77
CA LEU A 119 8.39 -3.59 -0.59
C LEU A 119 9.89 -3.31 -0.69
N LYS A 120 10.51 -3.78 -1.79
CA LYS A 120 11.95 -3.64 -2.02
C LYS A 120 12.22 -3.19 -3.44
N LEU A 121 12.94 -2.08 -3.59
CA LEU A 121 13.33 -1.55 -4.90
C LEU A 121 14.25 -2.52 -5.67
N TYR A 122 15.18 -3.17 -4.98
CA TYR A 122 16.17 -4.07 -5.59
C TYR A 122 15.74 -5.54 -5.65
N ASP A 123 14.60 -5.89 -5.07
CA ASP A 123 13.94 -7.20 -5.20
C ASP A 123 12.48 -7.02 -5.67
N PRO A 124 12.25 -6.45 -6.87
CA PRO A 124 10.92 -6.06 -7.32
C PRO A 124 10.00 -7.26 -7.55
N SER A 125 8.72 -7.08 -7.23
CA SER A 125 7.70 -8.11 -7.39
C SER A 125 6.34 -7.51 -7.76
N GLU A 126 5.49 -8.28 -8.43
CA GLU A 126 4.06 -7.97 -8.53
C GLU A 126 3.27 -8.79 -7.51
N PHE A 127 2.13 -8.25 -7.06
CA PHE A 127 1.30 -8.84 -6.00
C PHE A 127 -0.09 -9.13 -6.56
N HIS A 128 -0.39 -10.39 -6.85
CA HIS A 128 -1.63 -10.79 -7.52
C HIS A 128 -2.57 -11.48 -6.53
N MET A 129 -3.84 -11.11 -6.55
CA MET A 129 -4.95 -11.87 -6.00
C MET A 129 -5.63 -12.58 -7.16
N ILE A 130 -5.65 -13.92 -7.15
CA ILE A 130 -6.15 -14.71 -8.26
C ILE A 130 -7.21 -15.70 -7.81
N ASN A 131 -8.08 -16.08 -8.74
CA ASN A 131 -8.93 -17.26 -8.60
C ASN A 131 -8.29 -18.44 -9.34
N PRO A 132 -7.79 -19.47 -8.66
CA PRO A 132 -7.10 -20.59 -9.32
C PRO A 132 -8.06 -21.50 -10.11
N SER A 133 -9.36 -21.45 -9.81
CA SER A 133 -10.42 -22.26 -10.42
C SER A 133 -11.06 -21.60 -11.66
N LYS A 134 -10.88 -20.29 -11.84
CA LYS A 134 -11.39 -19.52 -12.97
C LYS A 134 -10.25 -19.14 -13.88
N ARG A 135 -10.33 -19.52 -15.15
CA ARG A 135 -9.25 -19.35 -16.11
C ARG A 135 -9.76 -18.74 -17.40
N SER A 136 -8.95 -17.86 -17.98
CA SER A 136 -9.18 -17.38 -19.33
C SER A 136 -9.01 -18.50 -20.35
N ARG A 137 -9.41 -18.26 -21.60
CA ARG A 137 -9.21 -19.20 -22.72
C ARG A 137 -7.75 -19.65 -22.89
N LEU A 138 -6.77 -18.82 -22.49
CA LEU A 138 -5.34 -19.13 -22.56
C LEU A 138 -4.84 -19.94 -21.34
N GLY A 139 -5.71 -20.27 -20.39
CA GLY A 139 -5.39 -21.05 -19.20
C GLY A 139 -4.79 -20.23 -18.05
N ASN A 140 -4.70 -18.91 -18.17
CA ASN A 140 -4.25 -18.04 -17.07
C ASN A 140 -5.37 -17.91 -16.03
N PRO A 141 -5.07 -17.99 -14.72
CA PRO A 141 -6.06 -17.72 -13.69
C PRO A 141 -6.51 -16.25 -13.78
N THR A 142 -7.80 -16.00 -13.55
CA THR A 142 -8.32 -14.62 -13.47
C THR A 142 -7.78 -13.96 -12.20
N GLY A 143 -7.53 -12.66 -12.26
CA GLY A 143 -6.84 -11.97 -11.18
C GLY A 143 -6.92 -10.46 -11.24
N TYR A 144 -6.70 -9.84 -10.09
CA TYR A 144 -6.33 -8.44 -9.94
C TYR A 144 -4.96 -8.35 -9.27
N LYS A 145 -4.18 -7.34 -9.62
CA LYS A 145 -2.91 -7.04 -8.95
C LYS A 145 -2.96 -5.70 -8.25
N ILE A 146 -2.30 -5.62 -7.10
CA ILE A 146 -2.04 -4.34 -6.45
C ILE A 146 -0.77 -3.76 -7.05
N VAL A 147 -0.85 -2.49 -7.44
CA VAL A 147 0.27 -1.68 -7.93
C VAL A 147 0.52 -0.59 -6.89
N PRO A 148 1.50 -0.77 -5.99
CA PRO A 148 1.86 0.25 -5.01
C PRO A 148 2.35 1.53 -5.70
N GLY A 149 1.90 2.70 -5.22
CA GLY A 149 2.51 3.98 -5.54
C GLY A 149 3.70 4.30 -4.63
N GLY A 150 4.09 5.58 -4.57
CA GLY A 150 5.11 6.05 -3.63
C GLY A 150 4.64 5.85 -2.19
N THR A 151 5.40 5.11 -1.37
CA THR A 151 4.99 4.78 0.00
C THR A 151 6.20 4.76 0.93
N ALA A 152 5.94 4.62 2.23
CA ALA A 152 6.93 4.60 3.30
C ALA A 152 6.82 3.33 4.15
N ALA A 153 7.85 3.07 4.95
CA ALA A 153 7.87 2.04 5.98
C ALA A 153 8.11 2.72 7.34
N SER A 154 7.52 2.21 8.43
CA SER A 154 7.80 2.78 9.75
C SER A 154 9.29 2.66 10.08
N LEU A 155 9.84 3.72 10.65
CA LEU A 155 11.22 3.77 11.13
C LEU A 155 11.33 3.62 12.66
N LEU A 156 10.20 3.48 13.36
CA LEU A 156 10.19 3.25 14.80
C LEU A 156 10.74 1.87 15.14
N ASP A 157 11.37 1.77 16.30
CA ASP A 157 11.80 0.49 16.86
C ASP A 157 10.59 -0.42 17.06
N HIS A 158 10.72 -1.70 16.74
CA HIS A 158 9.62 -2.66 16.86
C HIS A 158 9.18 -2.88 18.32
N ASP A 159 10.06 -2.60 19.30
CA ASP A 159 9.75 -2.71 20.72
C ASP A 159 9.19 -1.41 21.33
N ASP A 160 9.11 -0.33 20.54
CA ASP A 160 8.57 0.96 20.99
C ASP A 160 7.03 0.87 21.20
N PRO A 161 6.46 1.32 22.35
CA PRO A 161 5.02 1.25 22.59
C PRO A 161 4.09 1.75 21.46
N PRO A 162 4.35 2.87 20.76
CA PRO A 162 3.55 3.24 19.59
C PRO A 162 3.63 2.20 18.47
N GLN A 163 4.82 1.66 18.16
CA GLN A 163 5.00 0.69 17.09
C GLN A 163 4.36 -0.67 17.41
N LEU A 164 4.40 -1.11 18.68
CA LEU A 164 3.66 -2.28 19.13
C LEU A 164 2.14 -2.12 18.92
N ARG A 165 1.61 -0.94 19.22
CA ARG A 165 0.18 -0.61 19.03
C ARG A 165 -0.21 -0.46 17.56
N SER A 166 0.73 -0.08 16.71
CA SER A 166 0.55 0.06 15.26
C SER A 166 1.28 -1.01 14.45
N ALA A 167 1.48 -2.21 14.99
CA ALA A 167 2.30 -3.25 14.37
C ALA A 167 1.81 -3.68 12.96
N PHE A 168 0.57 -3.33 12.59
CA PHE A 168 0.06 -3.46 11.22
C PHE A 168 0.84 -2.64 10.17
N THR A 169 1.67 -1.67 10.59
CA THR A 169 2.58 -0.91 9.70
C THR A 169 3.93 -1.60 9.48
N ASN A 170 4.22 -2.73 10.15
CA ASN A 170 5.48 -3.46 10.02
C ASN A 170 5.72 -4.02 8.60
N ASN A 171 4.66 -4.19 7.81
CA ASN A 171 4.69 -4.61 6.41
C ASN A 171 3.75 -3.74 5.57
N GLN A 172 4.04 -3.59 4.28
CA GLN A 172 3.17 -2.86 3.34
C GLN A 172 1.98 -3.71 2.90
N ILE A 173 2.15 -5.03 2.78
CA ILE A 173 1.04 -5.96 2.45
C ILE A 173 0.98 -7.06 3.50
N TRP A 174 -0.24 -7.38 3.91
CA TRP A 174 -0.60 -8.58 4.65
C TRP A 174 -1.74 -9.28 3.92
N VAL A 175 -1.83 -10.61 4.04
CA VAL A 175 -3.00 -11.36 3.59
C VAL A 175 -3.41 -12.32 4.69
N THR A 176 -4.68 -12.27 5.07
CA THR A 176 -5.27 -13.11 6.11
C THR A 176 -6.48 -13.84 5.53
N PRO A 177 -6.86 -15.03 6.05
CA PRO A 177 -8.17 -15.57 5.75
C PRO A 177 -9.24 -14.60 6.22
N TYR A 178 -10.36 -14.53 5.51
CA TYR A 178 -11.50 -13.74 5.95
C TYR A 178 -11.97 -14.19 7.34
N ASN A 179 -12.22 -13.21 8.20
CA ASN A 179 -12.89 -13.40 9.47
C ASN A 179 -13.76 -12.18 9.76
N LYS A 180 -15.05 -12.42 9.98
CA LYS A 180 -16.04 -11.38 10.26
C LYS A 180 -15.68 -10.46 11.43
N SER A 181 -14.90 -10.91 12.42
CA SER A 181 -14.49 -10.08 13.55
C SER A 181 -13.19 -9.28 13.32
N GLU A 182 -12.41 -9.61 12.29
CA GLU A 182 -11.09 -9.02 12.03
C GLU A 182 -11.20 -7.85 11.05
N GLN A 183 -11.71 -6.70 11.53
CA GLN A 183 -12.02 -5.53 10.68
C GLN A 183 -11.06 -4.34 10.87
N TRP A 184 -10.51 -4.19 12.08
CA TRP A 184 -9.75 -3.00 12.49
C TRP A 184 -8.29 -3.36 12.69
N ALA A 185 -7.39 -2.94 11.79
CA ALA A 185 -5.98 -3.38 11.81
C ALA A 185 -5.23 -3.08 13.13
N GLY A 186 -5.64 -2.03 13.87
CA GLY A 186 -5.12 -1.69 15.20
C GLY A 186 -5.87 -2.30 16.39
N GLY A 187 -6.88 -3.14 16.13
CA GLY A 187 -7.79 -3.71 17.11
C GLY A 187 -9.08 -2.92 17.32
N LEU A 188 -10.07 -3.55 17.96
CA LEU A 188 -11.39 -2.94 18.19
C LEU A 188 -11.31 -1.72 19.13
N LEU A 189 -10.47 -1.79 20.17
CA LEU A 189 -10.31 -0.75 21.17
C LEU A 189 -8.86 -0.22 21.16
N THR A 190 -8.64 0.88 20.43
CA THR A 190 -7.29 1.41 20.14
C THR A 190 -6.79 2.43 21.18
N TYR A 191 -7.70 3.10 21.89
CA TYR A 191 -7.35 4.06 22.94
C TYR A 191 -6.69 3.32 24.11
N GLN A 192 -5.46 3.71 24.46
CA GLN A 192 -4.64 3.06 25.49
C GLN A 192 -4.40 1.55 25.27
N SER A 193 -4.52 1.07 24.03
CA SER A 193 -4.23 -0.32 23.67
C SER A 193 -2.79 -0.71 24.01
N ARG A 194 -2.54 -2.01 24.19
CA ARG A 194 -1.19 -2.55 24.44
C ARG A 194 -0.59 -3.26 23.22
N GLY A 195 -1.26 -3.19 22.07
CA GLY A 195 -0.85 -3.86 20.83
C GLY A 195 -1.25 -5.34 20.76
N ASP A 196 -2.15 -5.78 21.63
CA ASP A 196 -2.57 -7.17 21.84
C ASP A 196 -3.69 -7.66 20.90
N ASP A 197 -4.30 -6.78 20.11
CA ASP A 197 -5.37 -7.09 19.15
C ASP A 197 -5.09 -6.51 17.74
N THR A 198 -3.83 -6.46 17.33
CA THR A 198 -3.46 -5.90 16.02
C THR A 198 -3.49 -6.96 14.91
N LEU A 199 -3.51 -6.52 13.65
CA LEU A 199 -3.34 -7.38 12.47
C LEU A 199 -2.07 -8.25 12.55
N ALA A 200 -1.01 -7.72 13.14
CA ALA A 200 0.22 -8.47 13.38
C ALA A 200 -0.03 -9.64 14.35
N VAL A 201 -0.73 -9.39 15.47
CA VAL A 201 -1.11 -10.46 16.43
C VAL A 201 -2.00 -11.50 15.77
N TRP A 202 -2.97 -11.07 14.95
CA TRP A 202 -3.85 -11.99 14.24
C TRP A 202 -3.08 -12.92 13.31
N SER A 203 -2.10 -12.36 12.58
CA SER A 203 -1.28 -13.08 11.61
C SER A 203 -0.30 -14.08 12.22
N GLU A 204 -0.04 -14.02 13.54
CA GLU A 204 0.78 -15.03 14.22
C GLU A 204 0.12 -16.41 14.27
N ARG A 205 -1.19 -16.49 14.02
CA ARG A 205 -1.92 -17.76 13.87
C ARG A 205 -1.49 -18.56 12.64
N ASP A 206 -0.80 -17.92 11.69
CA ASP A 206 -0.23 -18.50 10.48
C ASP A 206 -1.19 -19.43 9.72
N ARG A 207 -2.43 -18.96 9.59
CA ARG A 207 -3.54 -19.72 9.00
C ARG A 207 -3.27 -19.94 7.51
N SER A 208 -3.80 -21.04 6.99
CA SER A 208 -3.75 -21.31 5.54
C SER A 208 -4.63 -20.32 4.77
N ILE A 209 -4.08 -19.73 3.70
CA ILE A 209 -4.70 -18.71 2.83
C ILE A 209 -4.79 -19.12 1.35
N GLU A 210 -4.21 -20.27 0.96
CA GLU A 210 -4.28 -20.74 -0.43
C GLU A 210 -5.67 -21.27 -0.78
N ASN A 211 -6.27 -20.75 -1.85
CA ASN A 211 -7.58 -21.13 -2.40
C ASN A 211 -8.71 -21.03 -1.34
N LYS A 212 -8.80 -19.88 -0.69
CA LYS A 212 -9.79 -19.55 0.34
C LYS A 212 -10.30 -18.14 0.18
N ASP A 213 -11.36 -17.84 0.92
CA ASP A 213 -11.78 -16.48 1.22
C ASP A 213 -10.69 -15.75 2.02
N ILE A 214 -10.14 -14.69 1.42
CA ILE A 214 -8.94 -13.99 1.90
C ILE A 214 -9.08 -12.48 1.77
N VAL A 215 -8.60 -11.77 2.78
CA VAL A 215 -8.54 -10.32 2.82
C VAL A 215 -7.09 -9.88 2.63
N LEU A 216 -6.90 -8.91 1.74
CA LEU A 216 -5.62 -8.22 1.60
C LEU A 216 -5.64 -6.91 2.36
N TRP A 217 -4.58 -6.66 3.13
CA TRP A 217 -4.38 -5.41 3.86
C TRP A 217 -3.21 -4.66 3.24
N TYR A 218 -3.44 -3.43 2.78
CA TYR A 218 -2.40 -2.59 2.19
C TYR A 218 -2.15 -1.35 3.04
N THR A 219 -0.92 -1.12 3.47
CA THR A 219 -0.52 0.06 4.24
C THR A 219 0.23 1.05 3.35
N LEU A 220 -0.40 2.20 3.12
CA LEU A 220 0.21 3.38 2.49
C LEU A 220 0.87 4.25 3.57
N GLY A 221 2.09 4.72 3.30
CA GLY A 221 2.86 5.53 4.24
C GLY A 221 3.42 6.81 3.63
N PHE A 222 3.60 7.83 4.46
CA PHE A 222 4.26 9.10 4.13
C PHE A 222 5.25 9.43 5.25
N HIS A 223 6.49 9.74 4.89
CA HIS A 223 7.43 10.43 5.78
C HIS A 223 7.29 11.93 5.54
N HIS A 224 7.05 12.70 6.60
CA HIS A 224 6.84 14.14 6.49
C HIS A 224 7.88 14.90 7.32
N ILE A 225 8.79 15.55 6.59
CA ILE A 225 9.67 16.59 7.13
C ILE A 225 9.05 17.92 6.69
N PRO A 226 8.34 18.65 7.58
CA PRO A 226 7.63 19.86 7.17
C PRO A 226 8.54 20.92 6.57
N CYS A 227 8.05 21.75 5.64
CA CYS A 227 8.78 22.90 5.13
C CYS A 227 8.02 24.22 5.31
N GLN A 228 8.59 25.32 4.82
CA GLN A 228 7.98 26.65 4.98
C GLN A 228 6.70 26.80 4.14
N GLU A 229 6.68 26.19 2.95
CA GLU A 229 5.51 26.17 2.06
C GLU A 229 4.32 25.44 2.66
N ASP A 230 4.54 24.59 3.66
CA ASP A 230 3.49 23.87 4.38
C ASP A 230 2.78 24.74 5.43
N PHE A 231 3.27 25.95 5.71
CA PHE A 231 2.75 26.85 6.73
C PHE A 231 2.14 28.14 6.13
N PRO A 232 0.98 28.62 6.62
CA PRO A 232 0.19 28.11 7.75
C PRO A 232 -0.75 26.96 7.39
N VAL A 233 -0.95 26.69 6.09
CA VAL A 233 -1.81 25.62 5.58
C VAL A 233 -1.05 24.88 4.50
N MET A 234 -0.97 23.57 4.64
CA MET A 234 -0.18 22.69 3.80
C MET A 234 -0.85 22.50 2.43
N PRO A 235 -0.13 22.77 1.31
CA PRO A 235 -0.56 22.34 -0.01
C PRO A 235 -0.77 20.82 -0.04
N ILE A 236 -1.70 20.35 -0.88
CA ILE A 236 -2.04 18.93 -0.90
C ILE A 236 -0.84 18.07 -1.34
N VAL A 237 -0.51 17.06 -0.54
CA VAL A 237 0.42 15.98 -0.89
C VAL A 237 -0.40 14.73 -1.16
N THR A 238 -0.20 14.08 -2.31
CA THR A 238 -0.99 12.90 -2.69
C THR A 238 -0.11 11.69 -2.93
N SER A 239 -0.58 10.52 -2.50
CA SER A 239 -0.10 9.23 -2.99
C SER A 239 -1.25 8.24 -3.09
N GLY A 240 -0.99 7.00 -3.50
CA GLY A 240 -2.04 6.03 -3.75
C GLY A 240 -1.53 4.67 -4.20
N PHE A 241 -2.45 3.84 -4.66
CA PHE A 241 -2.19 2.54 -5.28
C PHE A 241 -3.30 2.20 -6.27
N GLU A 242 -3.03 1.27 -7.16
CA GLU A 242 -4.02 0.79 -8.13
C GLU A 242 -4.35 -0.68 -7.88
N LEU A 243 -5.61 -1.04 -8.12
CA LEU A 243 -6.06 -2.42 -8.32
C LEU A 243 -6.29 -2.61 -9.81
N LYS A 244 -5.42 -3.41 -10.44
CA LYS A 244 -5.36 -3.56 -11.90
C LYS A 244 -5.74 -4.98 -12.32
N PRO A 245 -6.64 -5.16 -13.30
CA PRO A 245 -6.94 -6.48 -13.84
C PRO A 245 -5.67 -7.16 -14.40
N VAL A 246 -5.49 -8.45 -14.12
CA VAL A 246 -4.42 -9.28 -14.66
C VAL A 246 -4.97 -10.61 -15.13
N ASN A 247 -5.09 -10.78 -16.44
CA ASN A 247 -5.74 -11.93 -17.08
C ASN A 247 -7.22 -12.14 -16.67
N PHE A 248 -7.86 -11.14 -16.06
CA PHE A 248 -9.27 -11.18 -15.69
C PHE A 248 -10.17 -11.21 -16.93
N PHE A 249 -9.90 -10.33 -17.90
CA PHE A 249 -10.59 -10.30 -19.18
C PHE A 249 -9.85 -11.14 -20.23
N GLU A 250 -10.60 -11.65 -21.23
CA GLU A 250 -10.04 -12.42 -22.36
C GLU A 250 -9.10 -11.60 -23.26
N SER A 251 -9.31 -10.29 -23.30
CA SER A 251 -8.51 -9.32 -24.04
C SER A 251 -8.70 -7.94 -23.42
N ASN A 252 -8.09 -6.91 -24.01
CA ASN A 252 -8.33 -5.52 -23.59
C ASN A 252 -9.85 -5.22 -23.56
N PRO A 253 -10.42 -4.87 -22.38
CA PRO A 253 -11.87 -4.76 -22.19
C PRO A 253 -12.49 -3.53 -22.88
N ILE A 254 -11.69 -2.53 -23.27
CA ILE A 254 -12.18 -1.30 -23.91
C ILE A 254 -12.08 -1.32 -25.45
N LEU A 255 -11.68 -2.44 -26.06
CA LEU A 255 -11.56 -2.54 -27.53
C LEU A 255 -12.85 -2.24 -28.30
N ARG A 256 -14.01 -2.38 -27.65
CA ARG A 256 -15.34 -2.10 -28.24
C ARG A 256 -16.02 -0.90 -27.59
N ALA A 257 -15.30 -0.11 -26.81
CA ALA A 257 -15.85 1.12 -26.24
C ALA A 257 -16.08 2.13 -27.37
N ALA A 258 -17.27 2.72 -27.40
CA ALA A 258 -17.51 3.88 -28.25
C ALA A 258 -16.64 5.05 -27.77
N PRO A 259 -16.18 5.93 -28.66
CA PRO A 259 -15.49 7.15 -28.26
C PRO A 259 -16.41 8.04 -27.41
N ALA A 260 -15.81 8.86 -26.55
CA ALA A 260 -16.55 9.81 -25.73
C ALA A 260 -17.23 10.89 -26.58
N PHE A 261 -16.58 11.32 -27.67
CA PHE A 261 -17.14 12.27 -28.62
C PHE A 261 -17.09 11.75 -30.05
N GLU A 262 -18.10 12.11 -30.85
CA GLU A 262 -18.21 11.73 -32.25
C GLU A 262 -17.01 12.23 -33.11
N LYS A 263 -16.44 13.38 -32.73
CA LYS A 263 -15.25 13.98 -33.36
C LYS A 263 -13.93 13.26 -33.06
N ASP A 264 -13.93 12.30 -32.13
CA ASP A 264 -12.74 11.50 -31.80
C ASP A 264 -12.59 10.30 -32.76
N LEU A 265 -13.56 10.10 -33.66
CA LEU A 265 -13.46 9.13 -34.75
C LEU A 265 -12.61 9.71 -35.89
N PRO A 266 -11.69 8.90 -36.47
CA PRO A 266 -10.91 9.29 -37.65
C PRO A 266 -11.74 9.41 -38.93
#